data_AF-A0A1I2X268-F1
#
_entry.id   AF-A0A1I2X268-F1
#
_cell.length_a   1.000
_cell.length_b   1.000
_cell.length_c   1.000
_cell.angle_alpha   90.00
_cell.angle_beta   90.00
_cell.angle_gamma   90.00
#
_symmetry.space_group_name_H-M   'P 1'
#
loop_
_entity.id
_entity.type
_entity.pdbx_description
1 polymer ?
#
loop_
_entity_poly.entity_id
_entity_poly.type
_entity_poly.pdbx_seq_one_letter_code
_entity_poly.pdbx_strand_id
1 'polypeptide(L)'
;MIPLDLVAPLLPLPFTLPIAVIDGRRQRIPNGLNLALFGGGLAYAALRGDGLGGALTGAVAAYALLYGLRAAYARLRGRPGLGLGDVKFVAAAVSWIGLPALPLLILTASLAALAALLVLRLSGRAIRGDTRLAFGPFLVLGLHATLLVGAIPALPGMN
;
A
#
# COMPACT_ATOMS: atom_id res chain seq x y z
N MET A 1 -19.69 -20.92 -6.44
CA MET A 1 -18.69 -19.91 -6.91
C MET A 1 -18.03 -19.33 -5.67
N ILE A 2 -16.69 -19.29 -5.60
CA ILE A 2 -16.00 -18.65 -4.48
C ILE A 2 -16.29 -17.15 -4.55
N PRO A 3 -16.75 -16.50 -3.46
CA PRO A 3 -17.01 -15.06 -3.47
C PRO A 3 -15.71 -14.30 -3.75
N LEU A 4 -15.78 -13.31 -4.64
CA LEU A 4 -14.62 -12.53 -5.09
C LEU A 4 -13.91 -11.81 -3.93
N ASP A 5 -14.64 -11.53 -2.84
CA ASP A 5 -14.13 -10.94 -1.60
C ASP A 5 -13.14 -11.85 -0.88
N LEU A 6 -13.35 -13.17 -0.89
CA LEU A 6 -12.48 -14.11 -0.18
C LEU A 6 -11.10 -14.23 -0.85
N VAL A 7 -11.05 -14.04 -2.17
CA VAL A 7 -9.82 -14.12 -2.97
C VAL A 7 -9.15 -12.76 -3.15
N ALA A 8 -9.86 -11.67 -2.87
CA ALA A 8 -9.37 -10.30 -3.06
C ALA A 8 -8.00 -10.02 -2.42
N PRO A 9 -7.66 -10.51 -1.21
CA PRO A 9 -6.33 -10.35 -0.65
C PRO A 9 -5.25 -11.12 -1.42
N LEU A 10 -5.60 -12.21 -2.12
CA LEU A 10 -4.63 -13.02 -2.84
C LEU A 10 -4.32 -12.45 -4.24
N LEU A 11 -5.28 -11.74 -4.86
CA LEU A 11 -5.16 -11.22 -6.22
C LEU A 11 -3.97 -10.26 -6.45
N PRO A 12 -3.61 -9.34 -5.53
CA PRO A 12 -2.48 -8.45 -5.72
C PRO A 12 -1.11 -9.12 -5.53
N LEU A 13 -1.05 -10.32 -4.93
CA LEU A 13 0.21 -10.99 -4.56
C LEU A 13 1.25 -11.07 -5.70
N PRO A 14 0.87 -11.44 -6.95
CA PRO A 14 1.81 -11.51 -8.06
C PRO A 14 2.51 -10.18 -8.37
N PHE A 15 1.87 -9.05 -8.06
CA PHE A 15 2.45 -7.72 -8.24
C PHE A 15 3.20 -7.26 -7.00
N THR A 16 2.63 -7.48 -5.82
CA THR A 16 3.14 -6.95 -4.56
C THR A 16 4.36 -7.71 -4.04
N LEU A 17 4.45 -9.03 -4.24
CA LEU A 17 5.60 -9.81 -3.77
C LEU A 17 6.91 -9.37 -4.47
N PRO A 18 6.95 -9.24 -5.81
CA PRO A 18 8.14 -8.68 -6.47
C PRO A 18 8.42 -7.23 -6.05
N ILE A 19 7.40 -6.40 -5.82
CA ILE A 19 7.59 -5.04 -5.29
C ILE A 19 8.30 -5.07 -3.93
N ALA A 20 7.82 -5.89 -2.99
CA ALA A 20 8.42 -5.99 -1.65
C ALA A 20 9.88 -6.47 -1.71
N VAL A 21 10.17 -7.49 -2.53
CA VAL A 21 11.54 -8.03 -2.69
C VAL A 21 12.48 -7.01 -3.33
N ILE A 22 12.04 -6.34 -4.39
CA ILE A 22 12.87 -5.37 -5.11
C ILE A 22 13.09 -4.12 -4.24
N ASP A 23 12.05 -3.63 -3.56
CA ASP A 23 12.17 -2.47 -2.67
C ASP A 23 13.07 -2.77 -1.47
N GLY A 24 12.93 -3.94 -0.84
CA GLY A 24 13.79 -4.37 0.26
C GLY A 24 15.28 -4.47 -0.14
N ARG A 25 15.58 -4.77 -1.40
CA ARG A 25 16.96 -4.89 -1.91
C ARG A 25 17.53 -3.60 -2.50
N ARG A 26 16.71 -2.82 -3.18
CA ARG A 26 17.16 -1.69 -4.04
C ARG A 26 16.51 -0.35 -3.69
N GLN A 27 15.62 -0.31 -2.70
CA GLN A 27 14.87 0.87 -2.26
C GLN A 27 14.18 1.60 -3.43
N ARG A 28 13.63 0.80 -4.35
CA ARG A 28 12.98 1.27 -5.58
C ARG A 28 11.79 0.37 -5.89
N ILE A 29 10.64 0.99 -6.11
CA ILE A 29 9.45 0.31 -6.61
C ILE A 29 9.41 0.44 -8.15
N PRO A 30 9.46 -0.67 -8.92
CA PRO A 30 9.44 -0.62 -10.37
C PRO A 30 8.14 -0.02 -10.92
N ASN A 31 8.25 0.96 -11.83
CA ASN A 31 7.09 1.62 -12.41
C ASN A 31 6.14 0.63 -13.11
N GLY A 32 6.67 -0.37 -13.80
CA GLY A 32 5.85 -1.40 -14.49
C GLY A 32 5.00 -2.23 -13.51
N LEU A 33 5.55 -2.60 -12.35
CA LEU A 33 4.80 -3.34 -11.34
C LEU A 33 3.75 -2.46 -10.65
N ASN A 34 4.06 -1.18 -10.40
CA ASN A 34 3.09 -0.24 -9.89
C ASN A 34 1.92 -0.03 -10.86
N LEU A 35 2.22 0.07 -12.16
CA LEU A 35 1.19 0.19 -13.20
C LEU A 35 0.35 -1.09 -13.30
N ALA A 36 0.98 -2.26 -13.25
CA ALA A 36 0.27 -3.54 -13.25
C ALA A 36 -0.63 -3.69 -12.02
N LEU A 37 -0.15 -3.28 -10.83
CA LEU A 37 -0.95 -3.24 -9.61
C LEU A 37 -2.16 -2.32 -9.76
N PHE A 38 -1.97 -1.10 -10.30
CA PHE A 38 -3.07 -0.18 -10.56
C PHE A 38 -4.09 -0.74 -11.56
N GLY A 39 -3.61 -1.28 -12.69
CA GLY A 39 -4.47 -1.91 -13.70
C GLY A 39 -5.26 -3.09 -13.14
N GLY A 40 -4.63 -3.91 -12.29
CA GLY A 40 -5.29 -5.00 -11.58
C GLY A 40 -6.40 -4.53 -10.65
N GLY A 41 -6.20 -3.41 -9.94
CA GLY A 41 -7.23 -2.84 -9.07
C GLY A 41 -8.41 -2.26 -9.86
N LEU A 42 -8.15 -1.62 -11.00
CA LEU A 42 -9.22 -1.19 -11.91
C LEU A 42 -10.01 -2.38 -12.46
N ALA A 43 -9.33 -3.44 -12.88
CA ALA A 43 -10.00 -4.67 -13.34
C ALA A 43 -10.84 -5.29 -12.22
N TYR A 44 -10.32 -5.33 -11.00
CA TYR A 44 -11.04 -5.80 -9.82
C TYR A 44 -12.31 -4.97 -9.54
N ALA A 45 -12.20 -3.64 -9.56
CA ALA A 45 -13.35 -2.74 -9.38
C ALA A 45 -14.41 -2.92 -10.48
N ALA A 46 -13.99 -3.15 -11.73
CA ALA A 46 -14.91 -3.46 -12.83
C ALA A 46 -15.63 -4.79 -12.62
N LEU A 47 -14.92 -5.84 -12.18
CA LEU A 47 -15.49 -7.16 -11.92
C LEU A 47 -16.48 -7.18 -10.75
N ARG A 48 -16.32 -6.29 -9.76
CA ARG A 48 -17.25 -6.12 -8.64
C ARG A 48 -18.51 -5.33 -8.98
N GLY A 49 -18.48 -4.55 -10.06
CA GLY A 49 -19.55 -3.61 -10.38
C GLY A 49 -19.50 -2.29 -9.58
N ASP A 50 -18.42 -2.03 -8.84
CA ASP A 50 -18.24 -0.80 -8.04
C ASP A 50 -17.98 0.45 -8.92
N GLY A 51 -17.76 0.24 -10.22
CA GLY A 51 -17.54 1.29 -11.21
C GLY A 51 -16.09 1.80 -11.23
N LEU A 52 -15.55 1.95 -12.43
CA LEU A 52 -14.16 2.43 -12.64
C LEU A 52 -13.94 3.86 -12.14
N GLY A 53 -14.98 4.69 -12.15
CA GLY A 53 -14.89 6.09 -11.74
C GLY A 53 -14.43 6.27 -10.30
N GLY A 54 -14.95 5.46 -9.36
CA GLY A 54 -14.56 5.53 -7.96
C GLY A 54 -13.11 5.11 -7.74
N ALA A 55 -12.69 4.01 -8.36
CA ALA A 55 -11.31 3.51 -8.26
C ALA A 55 -10.29 4.50 -8.86
N LEU A 56 -10.60 5.09 -10.01
CA LEU A 56 -9.76 6.09 -10.66
C LEU A 56 -9.66 7.39 -9.84
N THR A 57 -10.80 7.95 -9.45
CA THR A 57 -10.83 9.22 -8.69
C THR A 57 -10.17 9.06 -7.32
N GLY A 58 -10.39 7.92 -6.64
CA GLY A 58 -9.72 7.58 -5.40
C GLY A 58 -8.20 7.50 -5.57
N ALA A 59 -7.71 6.80 -6.60
CA ALA A 59 -6.28 6.68 -6.86
C ALA A 59 -5.63 8.05 -7.16
N VAL A 60 -6.29 8.90 -7.97
CA VAL A 60 -5.82 10.26 -8.27
C VAL A 60 -5.80 11.12 -7.00
N ALA A 61 -6.85 11.06 -6.17
CA ALA A 61 -6.92 11.79 -4.91
C ALA A 61 -5.81 11.37 -3.94
N ALA A 62 -5.58 10.06 -3.80
CA ALA A 62 -4.52 9.51 -2.96
C ALA A 62 -3.13 9.93 -3.45
N TYR A 63 -2.90 9.89 -4.76
CA TYR A 63 -1.65 10.37 -5.37
C TYR A 63 -1.42 11.85 -5.09
N ALA A 64 -2.43 12.70 -5.35
CA ALA A 64 -2.34 14.14 -5.16
C ALA A 64 -2.06 14.50 -3.69
N LEU A 65 -2.78 13.87 -2.76
CA LEU A 65 -2.61 14.06 -1.33
C LEU A 65 -1.19 13.71 -0.87
N LEU A 66 -0.72 12.50 -1.17
CA LEU A 66 0.59 12.04 -0.72
C LEU A 66 1.74 12.75 -1.43
N TYR A 67 1.58 13.10 -2.71
CA TYR A 67 2.54 13.92 -3.43
C TYR A 67 2.64 15.33 -2.83
N GLY A 68 1.50 15.93 -2.48
CA GLY A 68 1.42 17.21 -1.78
C GLY A 68 2.14 17.18 -0.43
N LEU A 69 1.85 16.16 0.39
CA LEU A 69 2.53 15.93 1.67
C LEU A 69 4.04 15.74 1.49
N ARG A 70 4.45 14.93 0.50
CA ARG A 70 5.86 14.75 0.15
C ARG A 70 6.52 16.08 -0.21
N ALA A 71 5.87 16.91 -1.04
CA ALA A 71 6.41 18.19 -1.49
C ALA A 71 6.47 19.22 -0.34
N ALA A 72 5.45 19.28 0.51
CA ALA A 72 5.44 20.13 1.70
C ALA A 72 6.54 19.73 2.68
N TYR A 73 6.66 18.43 2.99
CA TYR A 73 7.72 17.91 3.86
C TYR A 73 9.11 18.21 3.30
N ALA A 74 9.33 18.02 2.00
CA ALA A 74 10.60 18.31 1.36
C ALA A 74 10.99 19.78 1.46
N ARG A 75 10.02 20.71 1.33
CA ARG A 75 10.26 22.15 1.53
C ARG A 75 10.60 22.50 2.98
N LEU A 76 9.92 21.89 3.94
CA LEU A 76 10.11 22.17 5.37
C LEU A 76 11.39 21.56 5.95
N ARG A 77 11.82 20.39 5.47
CA ARG A 77 12.95 19.62 6.02
C ARG A 77 14.19 19.61 5.13
N GLY A 78 14.13 20.21 3.95
CA GLY A 78 15.23 20.23 2.98
C GLY A 78 15.61 18.87 2.40
N ARG A 79 14.83 17.81 2.68
CA ARG A 79 15.07 16.44 2.22
C ARG A 79 13.75 15.71 1.97
N PRO A 80 13.70 14.80 0.98
CA PRO A 80 12.50 14.01 0.72
C PRO A 80 12.23 13.05 1.90
N GLY A 81 11.02 13.11 2.47
CA GLY A 81 10.58 12.20 3.52
C GLY A 81 10.06 10.88 2.97
N LEU A 82 9.13 10.96 2.02
CA LEU A 82 8.49 9.79 1.38
C LEU A 82 9.02 9.59 -0.05
N GLY A 83 9.26 8.33 -0.43
CA GLY A 83 9.68 7.97 -1.77
C GLY A 83 8.55 8.19 -2.78
N LEU A 84 8.88 8.60 -4.01
CA LEU A 84 7.86 8.71 -5.08
C LEU A 84 7.30 7.33 -5.46
N GLY A 85 8.08 6.26 -5.28
CA GLY A 85 7.62 4.88 -5.43
C GLY A 85 6.47 4.57 -4.48
N ASP A 86 6.59 4.96 -3.21
CA ASP A 86 5.58 4.75 -2.17
C ASP A 86 4.29 5.51 -2.49
N VAL A 87 4.40 6.76 -2.93
CA VAL A 87 3.24 7.57 -3.38
C VAL A 87 2.48 6.87 -4.49
N LYS A 88 3.19 6.36 -5.51
CA LYS A 88 2.59 5.62 -6.62
C LYS A 88 1.99 4.28 -6.18
N PHE A 89 2.66 3.59 -5.25
CA PHE A 89 2.15 2.34 -4.70
C PHE A 89 0.83 2.56 -3.98
N VAL A 90 0.75 3.57 -3.11
CA VAL A 90 -0.47 3.86 -2.37
C VAL A 90 -1.61 4.27 -3.32
N ALA A 91 -1.32 5.07 -4.34
CA ALA A 91 -2.31 5.38 -5.38
C ALA A 91 -2.81 4.12 -6.10
N ALA A 92 -1.91 3.21 -6.47
CA ALA A 92 -2.26 1.93 -7.07
C ALA A 92 -3.08 1.07 -6.08
N ALA A 93 -2.68 0.98 -4.82
CA ALA A 93 -3.37 0.24 -3.78
C ALA A 93 -4.81 0.75 -3.56
N VAL A 94 -5.03 2.07 -3.58
CA VAL A 94 -6.36 2.67 -3.45
C VAL A 94 -7.33 2.26 -4.57
N SER A 95 -6.83 1.88 -5.76
CA SER A 95 -7.71 1.31 -6.79
C SER A 95 -8.29 -0.06 -6.42
N TRP A 96 -7.72 -0.76 -5.42
CA TRP A 96 -8.23 -2.03 -4.90
C TRP A 96 -9.15 -1.85 -3.69
N ILE A 97 -8.75 -0.99 -2.75
CA ILE A 97 -9.40 -0.86 -1.44
C ILE A 97 -10.37 0.33 -1.34
N GLY A 98 -10.34 1.24 -2.32
CA GLY A 98 -11.05 2.51 -2.26
C GLY A 98 -10.38 3.54 -1.35
N LEU A 99 -10.69 4.82 -1.58
CA LEU A 99 -10.11 5.93 -0.81
C LEU A 99 -10.45 5.90 0.69
N PRO A 100 -11.66 5.50 1.14
CA PRO A 100 -11.99 5.47 2.57
C PRO A 100 -11.12 4.51 3.40
N ALA A 101 -10.58 3.46 2.77
CA ALA A 101 -9.74 2.47 3.44
C ALA A 101 -8.25 2.87 3.49
N LEU A 102 -7.86 3.97 2.83
CA LEU A 102 -6.49 4.49 2.84
C LEU A 102 -5.89 4.66 4.25
N PRO A 103 -6.60 5.24 5.25
CA PRO A 103 -6.06 5.38 6.59
C PRO A 103 -5.68 4.05 7.24
N LEU A 104 -6.47 2.99 7.01
CA LEU A 104 -6.18 1.66 7.54
C LEU A 104 -4.92 1.06 6.91
N LEU A 105 -4.75 1.22 5.59
CA LEU A 105 -3.54 0.80 4.88
C LEU A 105 -2.29 1.50 5.44
N ILE A 106 -2.35 2.82 5.61
CA ILE A 106 -1.21 3.59 6.12
C ILE A 106 -0.92 3.26 7.58
N LEU A 107 -1.96 3.08 8.41
CA LEU A 107 -1.82 2.73 9.82
C LEU A 107 -1.15 1.36 9.97
N THR A 108 -1.66 0.34 9.28
CA THR A 108 -1.12 -1.03 9.35
C THR A 108 0.31 -1.10 8.81
N ALA A 109 0.61 -0.43 7.71
CA ALA A 109 1.98 -0.31 7.18
C ALA A 109 2.92 0.39 8.18
N SER A 110 2.48 1.49 8.78
CA SER A 110 3.29 2.26 9.73
C SER A 110 3.55 1.47 11.02
N LEU A 111 2.56 0.78 11.55
CA LEU A 111 2.70 -0.08 12.73
C LEU A 111 3.64 -1.25 12.45
N ALA A 112 3.53 -1.90 11.29
CA ALA A 112 4.44 -2.98 10.90
C ALA A 112 5.89 -2.47 10.76
N ALA A 113 6.09 -1.30 10.17
CA ALA A 113 7.40 -0.67 10.06
C ALA A 113 7.98 -0.32 11.44
N LEU A 114 7.17 0.24 12.33
CA LEU A 114 7.58 0.58 13.70
C LEU A 114 7.94 -0.67 14.51
N ALA A 115 7.15 -1.73 14.41
CA ALA A 115 7.43 -3.00 15.06
C ALA A 115 8.74 -3.61 14.55
N ALA A 116 8.99 -3.59 13.24
CA ALA A 116 10.25 -4.06 12.67
C ALA A 116 11.46 -3.24 13.16
N LEU A 117 11.33 -1.91 13.21
CA LEU A 117 12.36 -1.04 13.79
C LEU A 117 12.60 -1.33 15.27
N LEU A 118 11.56 -1.57 16.06
CA LEU A 118 11.68 -1.93 17.47
C LEU A 118 12.46 -3.24 17.63
N VAL A 119 12.12 -4.28 16.86
CA VAL A 119 12.83 -5.58 16.88
C VAL A 119 14.30 -5.41 16.51
N LEU A 120 14.61 -4.62 15.47
CA LEU A 120 15.99 -4.33 15.07
C LEU A 120 16.76 -3.63 16.19
N ARG A 121 16.15 -2.65 16.85
CA ARG A 121 16.76 -1.94 17.98
C ARG A 121 17.02 -2.86 19.17
N LEU A 122 16.05 -3.70 19.53
CA LEU A 122 16.18 -4.69 20.61
C LEU A 122 17.23 -5.76 20.29
N SER A 123 17.47 -6.04 19.02
CA SER A 123 18.55 -6.93 18.55
C SER A 123 19.95 -6.29 18.58
N GLY A 124 20.10 -5.11 19.20
CA GLY A 124 21.38 -4.41 19.32
C GLY A 124 21.87 -3.72 18.06
N ARG A 125 21.06 -3.63 17.00
CA ARG A 125 21.44 -2.90 15.78
C ARG A 125 21.30 -1.40 16.00
N ALA A 126 22.34 -0.65 15.66
CA ALA A 126 22.33 0.80 15.72
C ALA A 126 21.37 1.35 14.65
N ILE A 127 20.23 1.90 15.07
CA ILE A 127 19.32 2.63 14.19
C ILE A 127 19.74 4.10 14.21
N ARG A 128 20.20 4.59 13.06
CA ARG A 128 20.53 6.01 12.90
C ARG A 128 19.34 6.75 12.29
N GLY A 129 19.23 8.05 12.55
CA GLY A 129 18.15 8.90 12.01
C GLY A 129 18.19 9.07 10.48
N ASP A 130 19.24 8.58 9.81
CA ASP A 130 19.42 8.55 8.36
C ASP A 130 19.23 7.14 7.76
N THR A 131 18.97 6.11 8.58
CA THR A 131 18.71 4.76 8.10
C THR A 131 17.46 4.77 7.24
N ARG A 132 17.66 4.67 5.92
CA ARG A 132 16.56 4.57 4.96
C ARG A 132 15.94 3.19 5.08
N LEU A 133 14.76 3.11 5.65
CA LEU A 133 13.96 1.89 5.66
C LEU A 133 13.22 1.77 4.32
N ALA A 134 13.32 0.60 3.68
CA ALA A 134 12.47 0.28 2.53
C ALA A 134 11.02 0.17 3.02
N PHE A 135 10.16 1.11 2.64
CA PHE A 135 8.78 1.18 3.14
C PHE A 135 7.81 0.32 2.33
N GLY A 136 8.17 -0.05 1.10
CA GLY A 136 7.38 -0.88 0.20
C GLY A 136 6.91 -2.21 0.80
N PRO A 137 7.76 -3.00 1.47
CA PRO A 137 7.32 -4.24 2.13
C PRO A 137 6.20 -4.02 3.16
N PHE A 138 6.25 -2.93 3.90
CA PHE A 138 5.22 -2.62 4.90
C PHE A 138 3.93 -2.11 4.25
N LEU A 139 4.04 -1.35 3.15
CA LEU A 139 2.88 -0.98 2.33
C LEU A 139 2.18 -2.18 1.71
N VAL A 140 2.94 -3.19 1.27
CA VAL A 140 2.41 -4.47 0.80
C VAL A 140 1.61 -5.15 1.90
N LEU A 141 2.16 -5.26 3.11
CA LEU A 141 1.42 -5.78 4.27
C LEU A 141 0.15 -4.98 4.54
N GLY A 142 0.22 -3.65 4.48
CA GLY A 142 -0.93 -2.79 4.72
C GLY A 142 -2.06 -2.97 3.70
N LEU A 143 -1.74 -3.13 2.42
CA LEU A 143 -2.72 -3.43 1.37
C LEU A 143 -3.43 -4.76 1.64
N HIS A 144 -2.65 -5.82 1.88
CA HIS A 144 -3.19 -7.15 2.15
C HIS A 144 -4.02 -7.22 3.42
N ALA A 145 -3.57 -6.59 4.51
CA ALA A 145 -4.32 -6.49 5.75
C ALA A 145 -5.64 -5.73 5.55
N THR A 146 -5.63 -4.65 4.78
CA THR A 146 -6.83 -3.86 4.50
C THR A 146 -7.84 -4.66 3.67
N LEU A 147 -7.39 -5.40 2.66
CA LEU A 147 -8.25 -6.29 1.87
C LEU A 147 -8.82 -7.43 2.71
N LEU A 148 -8.01 -8.01 3.60
CA LEU A 148 -8.47 -9.05 4.53
C LEU A 148 -9.57 -8.53 5.46
N VAL A 149 -9.39 -7.35 6.05
CA VAL A 149 -10.41 -6.73 6.90
C VAL A 149 -11.70 -6.47 6.13
N GLY A 150 -11.60 -6.03 4.87
CA GLY A 150 -12.76 -5.85 3.99
C GLY A 150 -13.48 -7.15 3.62
N ALA A 151 -12.80 -8.30 3.70
CA ALA A 151 -13.38 -9.61 3.39
C ALA A 151 -14.08 -10.28 4.60
N ILE A 152 -13.73 -9.90 5.84
CA ILE A 152 -14.33 -10.46 7.07
C ILE A 152 -15.87 -10.29 7.15
N PRO A 153 -16.48 -9.16 6.74
CA PRO A 153 -17.94 -8.99 6.74
C PRO A 153 -18.70 -9.98 5.86
N ALA A 154 -18.03 -10.66 4.91
CA ALA A 154 -18.66 -11.60 3.98
C ALA A 154 -18.72 -13.05 4.51
N LEU A 155 -18.29 -13.31 5.75
CA LEU A 155 -18.36 -14.65 6.33
C LEU A 155 -19.82 -15.00 6.70
N PRO A 156 -20.39 -16.08 6.14
CA PRO A 156 -21.76 -16.47 6.46
C PRO A 156 -21.86 -16.91 7.93
N GLY A 157 -22.69 -16.22 8.72
CA GLY A 157 -23.01 -16.59 10.11
C GLY A 157 -22.83 -15.50 11.18
N MET A 158 -22.67 -14.22 10.82
CA MET A 158 -22.52 -13.11 11.78
C MET A 158 -23.62 -12.04 11.64
N ASN A 159 -24.87 -12.46 11.43
CA ASN A 159 -26.06 -11.62 11.40
C ASN A 159 -27.26 -12.33 12.03
#